data_AF-V3ZYV0-F1
#
_entry.id   AF-V3ZYV0-F1
#
_cell.length_a   1.000
_cell.length_b   1.000
_cell.length_c   1.000
_cell.angle_alpha   90.00
_cell.angle_beta   90.00
_cell.angle_gamma   90.00
#
_symmetry.space_group_name_H-M   'P 1'
#
loop_
_entity.id
_entity.type
_entity.pdbx_description
1 polymer ?
#
loop_
_entity_poly.entity_id
_entity_poly.type
_entity_poly.pdbx_seq_one_letter_code
_entity_poly.pdbx_strand_id
1 'polypeptide(L)'
;SCINGQFSCDGSNCSRECTAEEFKCVDDGLCVEKKYLCNGIFNCRDGSDEVNCSETRTCSEEEFTCNNGRCVPMAFKCDGHNDCQDFSDEFNCKQCKDTEFMCSLTPLQCIAKQLLCDGHDDCGEGTDEINC
;
A
#
# COMPACT_ATOMS: atom_id res chain seq x y z
N SER A 1 -25.95 10.07 -34.76
CA SER A 1 -25.96 8.61 -34.57
C SER A 1 -25.08 8.27 -33.39
N CYS A 2 -25.66 7.76 -32.31
CA CYS A 2 -24.88 7.19 -31.22
C CYS A 2 -24.61 5.73 -31.58
N ILE A 3 -23.33 5.42 -31.78
CA ILE A 3 -22.86 4.15 -32.33
C ILE A 3 -22.25 3.40 -31.14
N ASN A 4 -22.62 2.12 -30.98
CA ASN A 4 -22.10 1.16 -30.00
C ASN A 4 -22.60 1.28 -28.56
N GLY A 5 -23.81 0.77 -28.28
CA GLY A 5 -24.14 -0.13 -27.15
C GLY A 5 -23.71 0.18 -25.71
N GLN A 6 -23.12 1.33 -25.39
CA GLN A 6 -22.48 1.66 -24.10
C GLN A 6 -23.04 2.96 -23.48
N PHE A 7 -24.10 3.51 -24.06
CA PHE A 7 -24.69 4.79 -23.66
C PHE A 7 -26.18 4.61 -23.37
N SER A 8 -26.63 5.07 -22.20
CA SER A 8 -28.05 5.21 -21.89
C SER A 8 -28.52 6.56 -22.42
N CYS A 9 -29.63 6.59 -23.18
CA CYS A 9 -30.08 7.78 -23.88
C CYS A 9 -31.57 8.04 -23.58
N ASP A 10 -31.88 9.24 -23.08
CA ASP A 10 -33.26 9.74 -22.98
C ASP A 10 -33.41 10.99 -23.87
N GLY A 11 -34.13 10.82 -24.99
CA GLY A 11 -34.53 11.89 -25.91
C GLY A 11 -33.41 12.57 -26.72
N SER A 12 -32.42 13.17 -26.06
CA SER A 12 -31.34 13.95 -26.71
C SER A 12 -30.01 13.96 -25.93
N ASN A 13 -29.97 13.37 -24.73
CA ASN A 13 -28.76 13.31 -23.91
C ASN A 13 -28.33 11.85 -23.76
N CYS A 14 -27.15 11.52 -24.27
CA CYS A 14 -26.55 10.20 -24.13
C CYS A 14 -25.40 10.31 -23.13
N SER A 15 -25.59 9.78 -21.92
CA SER A 15 -24.54 9.67 -20.92
C SER A 15 -23.83 8.33 -21.07
N ARG A 16 -22.50 8.35 -20.96
CA ARG A 16 -21.70 7.12 -20.84
C ARG A 16 -22.03 6.51 -19.48
N GLU A 17 -22.61 5.31 -19.48
CA GLU A 17 -22.73 4.54 -18.25
C GLU A 17 -21.40 3.83 -18.00
N CYS A 18 -20.97 3.80 -16.73
CA CYS A 18 -19.75 3.11 -16.36
C CYS A 18 -19.92 1.60 -16.58
N THR A 19 -18.89 0.95 -17.12
CA THR A 19 -18.89 -0.51 -17.26
C THR A 19 -18.81 -1.20 -15.89
N ALA A 20 -19.07 -2.50 -15.85
CA ALA A 20 -18.94 -3.28 -14.61
C ALA A 20 -17.51 -3.27 -14.03
N GLU A 21 -16.49 -2.97 -14.85
CA GLU A 21 -15.08 -2.87 -14.45
C GLU A 21 -14.65 -1.44 -14.08
N GLU A 22 -15.59 -0.48 -14.10
CA GLU A 22 -15.35 0.92 -13.76
C GLU A 22 -16.12 1.32 -12.50
N PHE A 23 -15.56 2.28 -11.76
CA PHE A 23 -16.18 2.99 -10.64
C PHE A 23 -16.58 4.39 -11.09
N LYS A 24 -17.74 4.86 -10.63
CA LYS A 24 -18.25 6.20 -10.94
C LYS A 24 -17.88 7.16 -9.80
N CYS A 25 -17.08 8.16 -10.10
CA CYS A 25 -16.74 9.25 -9.17
C CYS A 25 -18.01 9.93 -8.64
N VAL A 26 -17.98 10.37 -7.39
CA VAL A 26 -19.18 10.88 -6.70
C VAL A 26 -19.57 12.28 -7.18
N ASP A 27 -18.60 13.18 -7.40
CA ASP A 27 -18.85 14.57 -7.81
C ASP A 27 -19.29 14.70 -9.28
N ASP A 28 -18.43 14.32 -10.22
CA ASP A 28 -18.61 14.58 -11.66
C ASP A 28 -19.14 13.37 -12.44
N GLY A 29 -19.26 12.21 -11.79
CA GLY A 29 -19.71 10.98 -12.43
C GLY A 29 -18.72 10.39 -13.44
N LEU A 30 -17.45 10.81 -13.40
CA LEU A 30 -16.38 10.24 -14.23
C LEU A 30 -16.24 8.75 -13.92
N CYS A 31 -16.11 7.91 -14.95
CA CYS A 31 -15.81 6.49 -14.73
C CYS A 31 -14.30 6.26 -14.75
N VAL A 32 -13.77 5.71 -13.66
CA VAL A 32 -12.37 5.30 -13.49
C VAL A 32 -12.32 3.77 -13.42
N GLU A 33 -11.29 3.14 -13.96
CA GLU A 33 -11.15 1.68 -13.88
C GLU A 33 -11.01 1.24 -12.41
N LYS A 34 -11.67 0.15 -12.02
CA LYS A 34 -11.62 -0.35 -10.64
C LYS A 34 -10.21 -0.67 -10.13
N LYS A 35 -9.26 -0.94 -11.02
CA LYS A 35 -7.83 -1.12 -10.67
C LYS A 35 -7.19 0.14 -10.06
N TYR A 36 -7.80 1.29 -10.31
CA TYR A 36 -7.39 2.59 -9.79
C TYR A 36 -8.12 2.96 -8.49
N LEU A 37 -9.05 2.13 -8.01
CA LEU A 37 -9.55 2.30 -6.66
C LEU A 37 -8.45 2.00 -5.66
N CYS A 38 -8.29 2.91 -4.71
CA CYS A 38 -7.44 2.75 -3.54
C CYS A 38 -5.98 2.44 -3.87
N ASN A 39 -5.47 3.05 -4.96
CA ASN A 39 -4.08 2.92 -5.37
C ASN A 39 -3.20 4.05 -4.81
N GLY A 40 -3.79 4.98 -4.05
CA GLY A 40 -3.16 6.17 -3.49
C GLY A 40 -2.97 7.30 -4.49
N ILE A 41 -3.66 7.27 -5.63
CA ILE A 41 -3.67 8.34 -6.63
C ILE A 41 -5.11 8.80 -6.77
N PHE A 42 -5.38 10.09 -6.59
CA PHE A 42 -6.71 10.65 -6.81
C PHE A 42 -7.02 10.74 -8.31
N ASN A 43 -7.69 9.73 -8.86
CA ASN A 43 -8.18 9.70 -10.24
C ASN A 43 -9.56 10.36 -10.34
N CYS A 44 -10.34 10.36 -9.26
CA CYS A 44 -11.50 11.22 -9.13
C CYS A 44 -11.09 12.61 -8.61
N ARG A 45 -11.73 13.65 -9.14
CA ARG A 45 -11.47 15.04 -8.73
C ARG A 45 -11.76 15.30 -7.25
N ASP A 46 -12.75 14.60 -6.73
CA ASP A 46 -13.16 14.63 -5.33
C ASP A 46 -12.43 13.58 -4.46
N GLY A 47 -11.55 12.78 -5.07
CA GLY A 47 -10.83 11.69 -4.42
C GLY A 47 -11.73 10.52 -3.99
N SER A 48 -12.94 10.43 -4.53
CA SER A 48 -13.90 9.37 -4.17
C SER A 48 -13.45 7.95 -4.55
N ASP A 49 -12.44 7.82 -5.41
CA ASP A 49 -11.77 6.56 -5.72
C ASP A 49 -10.79 6.08 -4.63
N GLU A 50 -10.43 6.96 -3.68
CA GLU A 50 -9.45 6.73 -2.63
C GLU A 50 -10.08 6.74 -1.22
N VAL A 51 -11.41 6.66 -1.13
CA VAL A 51 -12.14 6.59 0.14
C VAL A 51 -12.87 5.25 0.28
N ASN A 52 -13.05 4.79 1.53
CA ASN A 52 -13.75 3.54 1.83
C ASN A 52 -13.12 2.27 1.20
N CYS A 53 -11.79 2.25 1.15
CA CYS A 53 -10.97 1.14 0.62
C CYS A 53 -11.15 -0.20 1.34
N SER A 54 -11.79 -0.19 2.51
CA SER A 54 -12.08 -1.40 3.28
C SER A 54 -13.10 -2.34 2.61
N GLU A 55 -13.87 -1.89 1.61
CA GLU A 55 -15.00 -2.69 1.07
C GLU A 55 -14.90 -3.08 -0.41
N THR A 56 -14.00 -2.49 -1.20
CA THR A 56 -14.08 -2.59 -2.68
C THR A 56 -12.88 -3.27 -3.35
N ARG A 57 -11.74 -3.40 -2.68
CA ARG A 57 -10.55 -4.06 -3.22
C ARG A 57 -10.01 -5.09 -2.24
N THR A 58 -10.20 -6.37 -2.56
CA THR A 58 -9.35 -7.41 -1.98
C THR A 58 -7.98 -7.26 -2.62
N CYS A 59 -6.94 -7.00 -1.81
CA CYS A 59 -5.56 -6.96 -2.31
C CYS A 59 -5.24 -8.29 -3.03
N SER A 60 -4.46 -8.20 -4.10
CA SER A 60 -4.00 -9.39 -4.80
C SER A 60 -3.08 -10.24 -3.90
N GLU A 61 -2.82 -11.49 -4.29
CA GLU A 61 -1.90 -12.37 -3.54
C GLU A 61 -0.46 -11.83 -3.47
N GLU A 62 -0.12 -10.87 -4.33
CA GLU A 62 1.19 -10.21 -4.43
C GLU A 62 1.26 -8.90 -3.62
N GLU A 63 0.16 -8.49 -3.00
CA GLU A 63 0.03 -7.25 -2.23
C GLU A 63 -0.26 -7.53 -0.74
N PHE A 64 0.33 -6.72 0.14
CA PHE A 64 0.00 -6.66 1.56
C PHE A 64 -1.17 -5.71 1.81
N THR A 65 -2.11 -6.14 2.65
CA THR A 65 -3.26 -5.33 3.10
C THR A 65 -2.91 -4.57 4.37
N CYS A 66 -2.87 -3.24 4.26
CA CYS A 66 -2.70 -2.31 5.36
C CYS A 66 -3.93 -2.30 6.30
N ASN A 67 -3.76 -1.84 7.54
CA ASN A 67 -4.87 -1.74 8.50
C ASN A 67 -5.95 -0.74 8.07
N ASN A 68 -5.58 0.31 7.32
CA ASN A 68 -6.48 1.26 6.69
C ASN A 68 -7.15 0.72 5.40
N GLY A 69 -6.88 -0.52 4.99
CA GLY A 69 -7.43 -1.15 3.79
C GLY A 69 -6.69 -0.82 2.50
N ARG A 70 -5.58 -0.07 2.54
CA ARG A 70 -4.70 0.15 1.38
C ARG A 70 -3.98 -1.15 1.01
N CYS A 71 -3.66 -1.31 -0.28
CA CYS A 71 -2.80 -2.38 -0.76
C CYS A 71 -1.43 -1.81 -1.12
N VAL A 72 -0.37 -2.42 -0.60
CA VAL A 72 1.02 -2.12 -0.99
C VAL A 72 1.66 -3.40 -1.52
N PRO A 73 2.64 -3.34 -2.43
CA PRO A 73 3.38 -4.52 -2.86
C PRO A 73 3.93 -5.30 -1.65
N MET A 74 3.91 -6.64 -1.68
CA MET A 74 4.51 -7.46 -0.61
C MET A 74 5.99 -7.14 -0.36
N ALA A 75 6.69 -6.62 -1.38
CA ALA A 75 8.08 -6.16 -1.26
C ALA A 75 8.25 -4.93 -0.36
N PHE A 76 7.18 -4.15 -0.13
CA PHE A 76 7.19 -2.97 0.74
C PHE A 76 6.74 -3.30 2.17
N LYS A 77 6.28 -4.53 2.41
CA LYS A 77 6.05 -4.98 3.76
C LYS A 77 7.40 -5.15 4.45
N CYS A 78 7.63 -4.42 5.54
CA CYS A 78 8.86 -4.51 6.30
C CYS A 78 10.07 -4.11 5.47
N ASP A 79 9.99 -2.95 4.82
CA ASP A 79 11.09 -2.38 4.03
C ASP A 79 11.70 -1.12 4.67
N GLY A 80 11.15 -0.68 5.81
CA GLY A 80 11.63 0.46 6.59
C GLY A 80 10.93 1.78 6.21
N HIS A 81 9.99 1.75 5.28
CA HIS A 81 9.21 2.90 4.85
C HIS A 81 7.73 2.76 5.25
N ASN A 82 7.05 3.90 5.41
CA ASN A 82 5.62 3.91 5.70
C ASN A 82 4.84 4.03 4.39
N ASP A 83 4.73 2.93 3.67
CA ASP A 83 3.97 2.83 2.41
C ASP A 83 2.48 2.69 2.67
N CYS A 84 2.08 2.12 3.81
CA CYS A 84 0.67 2.05 4.18
C CYS A 84 0.07 3.41 4.61
N GLN A 85 0.88 4.45 4.87
CA GLN A 85 0.49 5.74 5.48
C GLN A 85 -0.08 5.64 6.91
N ASP A 86 -0.26 4.43 7.43
CA ASP A 86 -0.67 4.13 8.80
C ASP A 86 0.36 3.26 9.56
N PHE A 87 1.56 3.06 8.98
CA PHE A 87 2.67 2.22 9.46
C PHE A 87 2.37 0.72 9.57
N SER A 88 1.24 0.23 9.06
CA SER A 88 0.84 -1.16 9.25
C SER A 88 1.64 -2.19 8.46
N ASP A 89 2.30 -1.78 7.38
CA ASP A 89 3.32 -2.53 6.64
C ASP A 89 4.58 -2.80 7.46
N GLU A 90 4.93 -1.88 8.35
CA GLU A 90 6.10 -1.97 9.23
C GLU A 90 5.80 -2.66 10.57
N PHE A 91 4.57 -3.16 10.74
CA PHE A 91 4.18 -3.91 11.93
C PHE A 91 4.36 -5.41 11.77
N ASN A 92 4.78 -6.05 12.86
CA ASN A 92 4.96 -7.50 12.93
C ASN A 92 5.93 -8.06 11.86
N CYS A 93 6.88 -7.22 11.45
CA CYS A 93 8.09 -7.63 10.75
C CYS A 93 8.86 -8.61 11.64
N LYS A 94 9.45 -9.64 11.02
CA LYS A 94 10.15 -10.72 11.74
C LYS A 94 10.96 -10.13 12.90
N GLN A 95 10.50 -10.40 14.12
CA GLN A 95 11.29 -10.15 15.31
C GLN A 95 12.55 -11.02 15.18
N CYS A 96 13.72 -10.45 15.46
CA CYS A 96 14.95 -11.21 15.52
C CYS A 96 14.75 -12.42 16.43
N LYS A 97 15.35 -13.56 16.09
CA LYS A 97 15.26 -14.74 16.96
C LYS A 97 15.82 -14.41 18.35
N ASP A 98 15.49 -15.20 19.35
CA ASP A 98 16.04 -15.03 20.71
C ASP A 98 17.58 -15.00 20.76
N THR A 99 18.26 -15.53 19.73
CA THR A 99 19.72 -15.53 19.57
C THR A 99 20.27 -14.35 18.78
N GLU A 100 19.41 -13.48 18.28
CA GLU A 100 19.74 -12.36 17.39
C GLU A 100 19.40 -11.03 18.09
N PHE A 101 20.04 -9.95 17.65
CA PHE A 101 19.87 -8.58 18.12
C PHE A 101 19.39 -7.73 16.95
N MET A 102 18.40 -6.86 17.20
CA MET A 102 17.83 -5.97 16.19
C MET A 102 18.66 -4.69 16.12
N CYS A 103 19.13 -4.35 14.93
CA CYS A 103 19.87 -3.12 14.70
C CYS A 103 18.99 -1.89 14.93
N SER A 104 19.53 -0.88 15.61
CA SER A 104 18.75 0.27 16.07
C SER A 104 18.38 1.25 14.96
N LEU A 105 19.19 1.35 13.90
CA LEU A 105 18.95 2.23 12.75
C LEU A 105 18.49 1.49 11.50
N THR A 106 18.56 0.17 11.51
CA THR A 106 18.12 -0.73 10.44
C THR A 106 17.16 -1.76 11.06
N PRO A 107 15.91 -1.38 11.38
CA PRO A 107 14.96 -2.20 12.18
C PRO A 107 14.53 -3.52 11.53
N LEU A 108 15.11 -3.86 10.39
CA LEU A 108 14.91 -5.09 9.62
C LEU A 108 16.16 -5.97 9.55
N GLN A 109 17.28 -5.46 10.09
CA GLN A 109 18.54 -6.17 10.18
C GLN A 109 18.68 -6.77 11.58
N CYS A 110 18.88 -8.08 11.58
CA CYS A 110 19.15 -8.86 12.78
C CYS A 110 20.56 -9.41 12.67
N ILE A 111 21.41 -9.07 13.64
CA ILE A 111 22.73 -9.67 13.79
C ILE A 111 22.68 -10.75 14.85
N ALA A 112 23.63 -11.70 14.86
CA ALA A 112 23.73 -12.62 15.98
C ALA A 112 24.14 -11.86 17.24
N LYS A 113 23.61 -12.21 18.42
CA LYS A 113 23.97 -11.54 19.69
C LYS A 113 25.47 -11.56 20.01
N GLN A 114 26.22 -12.48 19.41
CA GLN A 114 27.68 -12.58 19.54
C GLN A 114 28.45 -11.52 18.73
N LEU A 115 27.77 -10.86 17.78
CA LEU A 115 28.28 -9.74 16.97
C LEU A 115 27.96 -8.39 17.62
N LEU A 116 27.29 -8.38 18.78
CA LEU A 116 27.12 -7.16 19.55
C LEU A 116 28.43 -6.90 20.31
N CYS A 117 29.02 -5.71 20.14
CA CYS A 117 30.25 -5.31 20.82
C CYS A 117 31.46 -6.21 20.49
N ASP A 118 31.55 -6.69 19.25
CA ASP A 118 32.61 -7.59 18.80
C ASP A 118 33.80 -6.85 18.15
N GLY A 119 33.68 -5.53 17.99
CA GLY A 119 34.67 -4.65 17.39
C GLY A 119 34.52 -4.47 15.88
N HIS A 120 33.45 -5.00 15.28
CA HIS A 120 33.11 -4.85 13.87
C HIS A 120 31.74 -4.16 13.69
N ASP A 121 31.55 -3.51 12.55
CA ASP A 121 30.26 -2.91 12.19
C ASP A 121 29.43 -3.94 11.42
N ASP A 122 28.58 -4.68 12.14
CA ASP A 122 27.67 -5.68 11.59
C ASP A 122 26.24 -5.15 11.44
N CYS A 123 25.86 -4.05 12.09
CA CYS A 123 24.54 -3.41 11.96
C CYS A 123 24.45 -2.27 10.95
N GLY A 124 25.59 -1.73 10.50
CA GLY A 124 25.67 -0.51 9.72
C GLY A 124 25.74 0.74 10.63
N GLU A 125 26.63 1.66 10.27
CA GLU A 125 26.95 2.88 11.04
C GLU A 125 27.46 2.58 12.47
N GLY A 126 27.93 1.34 12.72
CA GLY A 126 28.53 0.88 13.97
C GLY A 126 27.57 0.83 15.15
N THR A 127 26.26 0.74 14.93
CA THR A 127 25.25 0.86 16.01
C THR A 127 25.24 -0.29 16.99
N ASP A 128 25.76 -1.44 16.59
CA ASP A 128 26.04 -2.63 17.40
C ASP A 128 27.29 -2.49 18.29
N GLU A 129 28.11 -1.47 18.06
CA GLU A 129 29.34 -1.18 18.80
C GLU A 129 29.19 0.02 19.77
N ILE A 130 27.98 0.59 19.87
CA ILE A 130 27.70 1.75 20.74
C ILE A 130 27.10 1.27 22.07
N ASN A 131 27.60 1.81 23.20
CA ASN A 131 27.19 1.45 24.57
C ASN A 131 27.46 -0.01 24.95
N CYS A 132 28.61 -0.51 24.51
CA CYS A 132 29.39 -1.54 25.19
C CYS A 132 30.09 -0.93 26.43
#